data_AF-A0A538ST15-F1
#
_entry.id   AF-A0A538ST15-F1
#
_cell.length_a   1.000
_cell.length_b   1.000
_cell.length_c   1.000
_cell.angle_alpha   90.00
_cell.angle_beta   90.00
_cell.angle_gamma   90.00
#
_symmetry.space_group_name_H-M   'P 1'
#
loop_
_entity.id
_entity.type
_entity.pdbx_description
1 polymer ?
#
loop_
_entity_poly.entity_id
_entity_poly.type
_entity_poly.pdbx_seq_one_letter_code
_entity_poly.pdbx_strand_id
1 'polypeptide(L)' 'MNPLLVTPLTDLHLQAVSPAIDAGINLGNDAQGQPLSGAWDVDGGPRFRGSAIDIGAHEFASGGLDTNRPAPVADLRTR' A
#
# COMPACT_ATOMS: atom_id res chain seq x y z
N MET A 1 -15.32 -2.66 3.39
CA MET A 1 -14.01 -3.17 2.92
C MET A 1 -13.24 -3.63 4.14
N ASN A 2 -12.58 -4.80 4.07
CA ASN A 2 -11.69 -5.29 5.13
C ASN A 2 -10.30 -5.52 4.52
N PRO A 3 -9.25 -4.76 4.88
CA PRO A 3 -7.91 -4.93 4.31
C PRO A 3 -7.29 -6.28 4.70
N LEU A 4 -6.59 -6.92 3.76
CA LEU A 4 -5.78 -8.10 4.03
C LEU A 4 -4.35 -7.66 4.34
N LEU A 5 -3.92 -7.83 5.59
CA LEU A 5 -2.60 -7.40 6.08
C LEU A 5 -1.65 -8.58 6.20
N VAL A 6 -0.34 -8.36 6.07
CA VAL A 6 0.69 -9.42 6.20
C VAL A 6 0.63 -10.09 7.58
N THR A 7 0.78 -9.31 8.67
CA THR A 7 0.54 -9.79 10.04
C THR A 7 -0.14 -8.68 10.86
N PRO A 8 -1.46 -8.75 11.10
CA PRO A 8 -2.16 -7.69 11.83
C PRO A 8 -1.47 -7.31 13.15
N LEU A 9 -1.45 -6.01 13.45
CA LEU A 9 -0.79 -5.38 14.61
C LEU A 9 0.75 -5.28 14.56
N THR A 10 1.44 -6.12 13.77
CA THR A 10 2.92 -6.13 13.71
C THR A 10 3.47 -5.80 12.34
N ASP A 11 2.72 -6.08 11.28
CA ASP A 11 3.02 -5.73 9.89
C ASP A 11 1.71 -5.35 9.18
N LEU A 12 1.51 -4.05 9.01
CA LEU A 12 0.31 -3.46 8.42
C LEU A 12 0.40 -3.27 6.91
N HIS A 13 1.42 -3.85 6.26
CA HIS A 13 1.46 -3.89 4.81
C HIS A 13 0.32 -4.72 4.22
N LEU A 14 -0.13 -4.31 3.03
CA LEU A 14 -1.16 -5.04 2.28
C LEU A 14 -0.61 -6.31 1.63
N GLN A 15 -1.41 -7.38 1.65
CA GLN A 15 -1.19 -8.55 0.80
C GLN A 15 -1.64 -8.24 -0.64
N ALA A 16 -1.06 -8.93 -1.62
CA ALA A 16 -1.27 -8.67 -3.06
C ALA A 16 -2.72 -8.78 -3.56
N VAL A 17 -3.61 -9.38 -2.78
CA VAL A 17 -5.05 -9.55 -3.10
C VAL A 17 -5.95 -8.76 -2.13
N SER A 18 -5.38 -7.83 -1.36
CA SER A 18 -6.13 -7.01 -0.44
C SER A 18 -7.15 -6.15 -1.19
N PRO A 19 -8.41 -6.09 -0.75
CA PRO A 19 -9.41 -5.21 -1.35
C PRO A 19 -9.16 -3.72 -1.06
N ALA A 20 -8.11 -3.40 -0.30
CA ALA A 20 -7.67 -2.03 -0.05
C ALA A 20 -6.73 -1.47 -1.12
N ILE A 21 -6.20 -2.34 -2.00
CA ILE A 21 -5.36 -1.92 -3.12
C ILE A 21 -6.22 -1.15 -4.12
N ASP A 22 -5.74 0.01 -4.57
CA ASP A 22 -6.37 0.86 -5.58
C ASP A 22 -7.82 1.28 -5.24
N ALA A 23 -8.16 1.32 -3.95
CA ALA A 23 -9.54 1.49 -3.49
C ALA A 23 -9.80 2.83 -2.78
N GLY A 24 -8.80 3.68 -2.62
CA GLY A 24 -8.92 5.00 -2.04
C GLY A 24 -9.30 6.08 -3.05
N ILE A 25 -9.05 7.34 -2.66
CA ILE A 25 -9.40 8.53 -3.44
C ILE A 25 -8.13 9.32 -3.74
N ASN A 26 -7.97 9.70 -5.01
CA ASN A 26 -6.93 10.62 -5.43
C ASN A 26 -7.41 12.05 -5.16
N LEU A 27 -6.87 12.69 -4.12
CA LEU A 27 -7.27 14.04 -3.72
C LEU A 27 -6.77 15.14 -4.68
N GLY A 28 -5.86 14.79 -5.60
CA GLY A 28 -5.24 15.73 -6.52
C GLY A 28 -4.13 16.54 -5.86
N ASN A 29 -3.79 17.67 -6.47
CA ASN A 29 -2.72 18.56 -6.03
C ASN A 29 -3.27 19.90 -5.57
N ASP A 30 -2.55 20.56 -4.67
CA ASP A 30 -2.78 21.94 -4.30
C ASP A 30 -2.36 22.92 -5.43
N ALA A 31 -2.53 24.22 -5.20
CA ALA A 31 -2.17 25.26 -6.17
C ALA A 31 -0.67 25.33 -6.50
N GLN A 32 0.19 24.73 -5.67
CA GLN A 32 1.64 24.65 -5.83
C GLN A 32 2.08 23.30 -6.44
N GLY A 33 1.13 22.47 -6.86
CA GLY A 33 1.40 21.16 -7.44
C GLY A 33 1.78 20.08 -6.42
N GLN A 34 1.59 20.31 -5.12
CA GLN A 34 1.87 19.31 -4.08
C GLN A 34 0.65 18.42 -3.86
N PRO A 35 0.81 17.08 -3.75
CA PRO A 35 -0.31 16.18 -3.55
C PRO A 35 -1.00 16.45 -2.21
N LEU A 36 -2.33 16.65 -2.25
CA LEU A 36 -3.15 16.93 -1.06
C LEU A 36 -3.20 15.74 -0.08
N SER A 37 -2.93 14.54 -0.56
CA SER A 37 -2.77 13.32 0.25
C SER A 37 -1.42 13.23 0.97
N GLY A 38 -0.49 14.15 0.72
CA GLY A 38 0.92 13.98 1.03
C GLY A 38 1.64 13.14 -0.03
N ALA A 39 2.96 13.33 -0.14
CA ALA A 39 3.77 12.71 -1.19
C ALA A 39 4.18 11.26 -0.88
N TRP A 40 4.27 10.90 0.40
CA TRP A 40 4.87 9.64 0.83
C TRP A 40 3.94 8.78 1.69
N ASP A 41 4.06 7.46 1.55
CA ASP A 41 3.55 6.46 2.48
C ASP A 41 4.41 6.40 3.75
N VAL A 42 4.03 5.53 4.69
CA VAL A 42 4.77 5.37 5.96
C VAL A 42 6.15 4.74 5.79
N ASP A 43 6.39 4.05 4.68
CA ASP A 43 7.68 3.43 4.34
C ASP A 43 8.59 4.40 3.54
N GLY A 44 8.10 5.61 3.24
CA GLY A 44 8.79 6.62 2.46
C GLY A 44 8.67 6.44 0.94
N GLY A 45 7.87 5.50 0.47
CA GLY A 45 7.53 5.34 -0.95
C GLY A 45 6.45 6.34 -1.40
N PRO A 46 6.25 6.59 -2.71
CA PRO A 46 5.18 7.45 -3.19
C PRO A 46 3.80 7.00 -2.69
N ARG A 47 3.00 7.95 -2.19
CA ARG A 47 1.64 7.74 -1.67
C ARG A 47 0.61 7.40 -2.75
N PHE A 48 0.90 7.71 -4.01
CA PHE A 48 0.01 7.40 -5.13
C PHE A 48 0.73 6.41 -6.03
N ARG A 49 0.29 5.16 -6.01
CA ARG A 49 0.70 4.10 -6.92
C ARG A 49 -0.52 3.51 -7.62
N GLY A 50 -0.29 2.79 -8.73
CA GLY A 50 -1.37 2.14 -9.46
C GLY A 50 -2.37 3.13 -10.07
N SER A 51 -3.64 2.92 -9.77
CA SER A 51 -4.80 3.68 -10.25
C SER A 51 -5.44 4.58 -9.18
N ALA A 52 -5.31 4.21 -7.90
CA ALA A 52 -5.72 5.04 -6.77
C ALA A 52 -4.85 4.79 -5.54
N ILE A 53 -4.81 5.77 -4.64
CA ILE A 53 -4.18 5.61 -3.31
C ILE A 53 -4.79 4.39 -2.60
N ASP A 54 -3.98 3.55 -1.98
CA ASP A 54 -4.46 2.42 -1.20
C ASP A 54 -5.10 2.88 0.12
N ILE A 55 -6.10 2.14 0.60
CA ILE A 55 -6.66 2.46 1.92
C ILE A 55 -5.71 1.99 3.02
N GLY A 56 -5.05 2.97 3.67
CA GLY A 56 -4.19 2.74 4.82
C GLY A 56 -2.98 3.66 4.86
N ALA A 57 -2.00 3.28 5.69
CA ALA A 57 -0.73 4.00 5.80
C ALA A 57 0.33 3.53 4.79
N HIS A 58 0.19 2.30 4.28
CA HIS A 58 1.13 1.64 3.36
C HIS A 58 0.51 1.53 1.97
N GLU A 59 1.32 1.78 0.94
CA GLU A 59 0.97 1.48 -0.46
C GLU A 59 1.52 0.10 -0.86
N PHE A 60 0.75 -0.65 -1.63
CA PHE A 60 1.18 -1.91 -2.20
C PHE A 60 2.11 -1.67 -3.39
N ALA A 61 3.37 -2.07 -3.25
CA ALA A 61 4.32 -2.05 -4.35
C ALA A 61 4.32 -3.39 -5.09
N SER A 62 3.64 -3.48 -6.23
CA SER A 62 3.58 -4.71 -7.04
C SER A 62 4.85 -5.01 -7.87
N GLY A 63 5.93 -4.22 -7.73
CA GLY A 63 7.07 -4.32 -8.65
C GLY A 63 8.37 -3.64 -8.23
N GLY A 64 8.62 -3.45 -6.94
CA GLY A 64 9.95 -3.10 -6.46
C GLY A 64 10.59 -4.33 -5.87
N LEU A 65 11.72 -4.81 -6.41
CA LEU A 65 12.64 -5.61 -5.60
C LEU A 65 13.19 -4.69 -4.51
N ASP A 66 12.42 -4.51 -3.45
CA ASP A 66 12.99 -4.14 -2.17
C ASP A 66 13.82 -5.33 -1.71
N THR A 67 15.12 -5.30 -1.99
CA THR A 67 16.03 -6.36 -1.51
C THR A 67 16.10 -6.45 0.03
N ASN A 68 15.28 -5.66 0.74
CA ASN A 68 15.18 -5.57 2.18
C ASN A 68 13.77 -5.83 2.74
N ARG A 69 12.74 -6.10 1.91
CA ARG A 69 11.43 -6.53 2.43
C ARG A 69 11.34 -8.04 2.32
N PRO A 70 11.01 -8.75 3.40
CA PRO A 70 10.62 -10.14 3.30
C PRO A 70 9.44 -10.20 2.33
N ALA A 71 9.62 -10.92 1.21
CA ALA A 71 8.50 -11.20 0.32
C ALA A 71 7.32 -11.71 1.15
N PRO A 72 6.08 -11.28 0.87
CA PRO A 72 4.93 -11.80 1.58
C PRO A 72 4.96 -13.32 1.42
N VAL A 73 5.27 -14.02 2.51
CA VAL A 73 5.22 -15.48 2.56
C VAL A 73 3.74 -15.78 2.35
N ALA A 74 3.38 -16.15 1.13
CA ALA A 74 2.07 -16.70 0.85
C ALA A 74 1.94 -17.89 1.82
N ASP A 75 1.09 -17.72 2.83
CA ASP A 75 0.77 -18.76 3.79
C ASP A 75 0.07 -19.89 3.05
N LEU A 76 0.87 -20.76 2.44
CA LEU A 76 0.47 -22.00 1.82
C LEU A 76 0.23 -23.03 2.92
N ARG A 77 -0.73 -22.79 3.81
CA ARG A 77 -1.16 -23.75 4.83
C ARG A 77 -2.67 -23.91 4.96
N THR A 78 -3.37 -23.83 3.84
CA THR A 78 -4.67 -24.51 3.71
C THR A 78 -4.62 -25.52 2.59
N ARG A 79 -4.03 -26.70 2.89
CA ARG A 79 -4.57 -28.04 2.56
C ARG A 79 -4.02 -29.06 3.55
#